data_AF-A0A928STP1-F1
#
_entry.id   AF-A0A928STP1-F1
#
_cell.length_a   1.000
_cell.length_b   1.000
_cell.length_c   1.000
_cell.angle_alpha   90.00
_cell.angle_beta   90.00
_cell.angle_gamma   90.00
#
_symmetry.space_group_name_H-M   'P 1'
#
loop_
_entity.id
_entity.type
_entity.pdbx_description
1 polymer ?
#
loop_
_entity_poly.entity_id
_entity_poly.type
_entity_poly.pdbx_seq_one_letter_code
_entity_poly.pdbx_strand_id
1 'polypeptide(L)'
;MSSTVAQWATVLLWLGLAPFLFCSGTTGEFHAGAVVDVDITLVSSDVHGLACSLDDAPWGYACKYRSGGSVEQPNGALIPCLTVDRRDLLVPNLFAVPAIADRVAADEVVGLPREARERFIASCRVRVLARVRGVRRRFAAGGEFEPPMSSWLVSPMACTVRPDRR
;
A
#
# COMPACT_ATOMS: atom_id res chain seq x y z
N MET A 1 -40.30 -27.34 -56.74
CA MET A 1 -39.02 -28.06 -56.62
C MET A 1 -37.90 -27.07 -56.90
N SER A 2 -37.02 -26.85 -55.91
CA SER A 2 -35.61 -26.42 -56.03
C SER A 2 -35.32 -25.08 -56.74
N SER A 3 -34.50 -24.15 -56.25
CA SER A 3 -33.46 -24.19 -55.22
C SER A 3 -33.07 -22.75 -54.88
N THR A 4 -32.92 -22.49 -53.60
CA THR A 4 -32.25 -21.35 -52.99
C THR A 4 -30.76 -21.40 -53.29
N VAL A 5 -30.13 -20.35 -53.82
CA VAL A 5 -28.70 -20.10 -53.61
C VAL A 5 -28.49 -18.61 -53.35
N ALA A 6 -28.00 -18.37 -52.15
CA ALA A 6 -27.76 -17.09 -51.55
C ALA A 6 -26.34 -16.56 -51.85
N GLN A 7 -26.20 -15.27 -51.57
CA GLN A 7 -25.09 -14.67 -50.85
C GLN A 7 -23.77 -14.43 -51.60
N TRP A 8 -23.66 -13.21 -52.13
CA TRP A 8 -22.43 -12.42 -52.05
C TRP A 8 -22.81 -10.98 -51.71
N ALA A 9 -22.64 -10.58 -50.44
CA ALA A 9 -22.75 -9.19 -50.00
C ALA A 9 -21.50 -8.86 -49.18
N THR A 10 -20.54 -8.30 -49.89
CA THR A 10 -19.31 -7.71 -49.36
C THR A 10 -19.63 -6.33 -48.80
N VAL A 11 -19.54 -6.11 -47.48
CA VAL A 11 -19.46 -4.75 -46.91
C VAL A 11 -18.50 -4.74 -45.71
N LEU A 12 -17.27 -4.30 -45.99
CA LEU A 12 -16.48 -3.30 -45.25
C LEU A 12 -16.61 -3.33 -43.71
N LEU A 13 -15.63 -3.90 -42.99
CA LEU A 13 -14.38 -3.21 -42.63
C LEU A 13 -14.63 -1.84 -41.97
N TRP A 14 -15.12 -1.85 -40.74
CA TRP A 14 -14.88 -0.77 -39.78
C TRP A 14 -14.16 -1.34 -38.56
N LEU A 15 -12.86 -1.06 -38.56
CA LEU A 15 -11.98 -1.04 -37.41
C LEU A 15 -12.56 -0.11 -36.34
N GLY A 16 -13.44 -0.65 -35.51
CA GLY A 16 -13.71 -0.09 -34.19
C GLY A 16 -12.52 -0.41 -33.30
N LEU A 17 -11.47 0.41 -33.39
CA LEU A 17 -10.46 0.57 -32.34
C LEU A 17 -11.20 0.91 -31.05
N ALA A 18 -11.62 -0.10 -30.30
CA ALA A 18 -11.76 0.07 -28.86
C ALA A 18 -10.35 0.43 -28.38
N PRO A 19 -10.11 1.62 -27.82
CA PRO A 19 -8.91 1.82 -27.05
C PRO A 19 -9.05 0.84 -25.89
N PHE A 20 -8.40 -0.31 -26.04
CA PHE A 20 -7.90 -1.04 -24.90
C PHE A 20 -7.05 -0.02 -24.14
N LEU A 21 -7.71 0.73 -23.26
CA LEU A 21 -7.15 1.27 -22.04
C LEU A 21 -6.73 0.05 -21.22
N PHE A 22 -5.69 -0.63 -21.70
CA PHE A 22 -4.77 -1.34 -20.86
C PHE A 22 -4.28 -0.28 -19.88
N CYS A 23 -4.89 -0.24 -18.69
CA CYS A 23 -4.21 0.20 -17.49
C CYS A 23 -3.01 -0.74 -17.32
N SER A 24 -1.96 -0.50 -18.08
CA SER A 24 -0.64 -1.06 -17.84
C SER A 24 -0.22 -0.50 -16.49
N GLY A 25 -0.47 -1.27 -15.43
CA GLY A 25 0.12 -1.06 -14.13
C GLY A 25 1.62 -1.18 -14.32
N THR A 26 2.30 -0.05 -14.51
CA THR A 26 3.75 0.03 -14.43
C THR A 26 4.11 -0.24 -12.98
N THR A 27 4.48 -1.48 -12.68
CA THR A 27 5.31 -1.82 -11.52
C THR A 27 6.66 -1.15 -11.72
N GLY A 28 6.73 0.14 -11.44
CA GLY A 28 7.93 0.94 -11.59
C GLY A 28 9.04 0.45 -10.65
N GLU A 29 10.28 0.55 -11.10
CA GLU A 29 11.44 0.22 -10.29
C GLU A 29 11.56 1.18 -9.11
N PHE A 30 11.87 0.64 -7.92
CA PHE A 30 12.08 1.47 -6.74
C PHE A 30 13.45 2.14 -6.79
N HIS A 31 13.45 3.44 -7.01
CA HIS A 31 14.60 4.31 -6.82
C HIS A 31 14.15 5.67 -6.27
N ALA A 32 15.05 6.43 -5.66
CA ALA A 32 14.70 7.76 -5.16
C ALA A 32 14.13 8.64 -6.29
N GLY A 33 13.03 9.34 -6.00
CA GLY A 33 12.29 10.16 -6.97
C GLY A 33 11.26 9.40 -7.81
N ALA A 34 11.27 8.06 -7.83
CA ALA A 34 10.28 7.28 -8.59
C ALA A 34 8.86 7.51 -8.06
N VAL A 35 7.89 7.47 -8.98
CA VAL A 35 6.47 7.35 -8.63
C VAL A 35 6.02 5.97 -9.04
N VAL A 36 5.53 5.19 -8.08
CA VAL A 36 5.18 3.78 -8.27
C VAL A 36 3.81 3.50 -7.66
N ASP A 37 3.05 2.61 -8.29
CA ASP A 37 1.81 2.10 -7.72
C ASP A 37 2.15 0.84 -6.89
N VAL A 38 1.67 0.77 -5.66
CA VAL A 38 1.94 -0.32 -4.70
C VAL A 38 0.65 -0.81 -4.07
N ASP A 39 0.55 -2.12 -3.87
CA ASP A 39 -0.52 -2.73 -3.09
C ASP A 39 0.01 -3.09 -1.70
N ILE A 40 -0.58 -2.50 -0.65
CA ILE A 40 -0.22 -2.70 0.75
C ILE A 40 -1.33 -3.51 1.43
N THR A 41 -0.98 -4.64 2.04
CA THR A 41 -1.93 -5.43 2.83
C THR A 41 -1.99 -4.88 4.26
N LEU A 42 -3.18 -4.55 4.75
CA LEU A 42 -3.41 -4.00 6.09
C LEU A 42 -4.60 -4.68 6.78
N VAL A 43 -4.62 -4.61 8.10
CA VAL A 43 -5.80 -4.85 8.95
C VAL A 43 -6.05 -3.58 9.75
N SER A 44 -7.30 -3.20 10.05
CA SER A 44 -7.55 -1.97 10.81
C SER A 44 -6.89 -1.95 12.19
N SER A 45 -6.60 -3.11 12.79
CA SER A 45 -5.85 -3.21 14.05
C SER A 45 -4.38 -2.75 13.97
N ASP A 46 -3.86 -2.64 12.75
CA ASP A 46 -2.47 -2.25 12.48
C ASP A 46 -2.16 -0.83 12.96
N VAL A 47 -3.18 0.03 13.05
CA VAL A 47 -3.08 1.41 13.58
C VAL A 47 -2.46 1.47 14.98
N HIS A 48 -2.59 0.39 15.76
CA HIS A 48 -2.01 0.28 17.10
C HIS A 48 -0.85 -0.72 17.17
N GLY A 49 -0.71 -1.60 16.18
CA GLY A 49 0.24 -2.71 16.19
C GLY A 49 1.59 -2.37 15.55
N LEU A 50 1.55 -1.62 14.45
CA LEU A 50 2.73 -1.37 13.62
C LEU A 50 3.62 -0.29 14.24
N ALA A 51 4.92 -0.58 14.32
CA ALA A 51 5.90 0.39 14.77
C ALA A 51 7.28 0.10 14.19
N CYS A 52 8.03 1.17 13.91
CA CYS A 52 9.46 1.06 13.61
C CYS A 52 10.32 1.62 14.74
N SER A 53 11.60 1.25 14.70
CA SER A 53 12.66 1.82 15.51
C SER A 53 13.83 2.23 14.62
N LEU A 54 14.28 3.47 14.79
CA LEU A 54 15.39 4.07 14.07
C LEU A 54 15.90 5.26 14.90
N ASP A 55 17.21 5.44 14.99
CA ASP A 55 17.81 6.54 15.77
C ASP A 55 17.70 7.90 15.06
N ASP A 56 17.80 7.88 13.74
CA ASP A 56 17.71 9.07 12.91
C ASP A 56 16.25 9.40 12.52
N ALA A 57 16.01 10.68 12.20
CA ALA A 57 14.75 11.19 11.68
C ALA A 57 14.88 11.58 10.20
N PRO A 58 14.96 10.59 9.29
CA PRO A 58 15.23 10.86 7.88
C PRO A 58 14.05 11.64 7.25
N TRP A 59 14.36 12.73 6.54
CA TRP A 59 13.37 13.66 5.95
C TRP A 59 12.41 14.31 6.98
N GLY A 60 12.82 14.43 8.24
CA GLY A 60 12.00 15.00 9.30
C GLY A 60 10.89 14.08 9.82
N TYR A 61 10.84 12.83 9.32
CA TYR A 61 9.96 11.80 9.83
C TYR A 61 10.74 10.91 10.78
N ALA A 62 10.13 10.56 11.92
CA ALA A 62 10.77 9.72 12.92
C ALA A 62 9.95 8.45 13.18
N CYS A 63 10.67 7.39 13.54
CA CYS A 63 10.06 6.19 14.08
C CYS A 63 9.50 6.46 15.48
N LYS A 64 8.49 5.68 15.88
CA LYS A 64 7.89 5.77 17.24
C LYS A 64 8.90 5.46 18.35
N TYR A 65 9.96 4.72 18.04
CA TYR A 65 10.99 4.28 18.98
C TYR A 65 12.39 4.60 18.44
N ARG A 66 13.33 4.94 19.32
CA ARG A 66 14.78 4.92 19.02
C ARG A 66 15.39 3.56 19.39
N SER A 67 16.61 3.28 18.94
CA SER A 67 17.37 2.07 19.28
C SER A 67 17.76 2.12 20.76
N GLY A 68 16.85 1.70 21.63
CA GLY A 68 16.99 1.84 23.09
C GLY A 68 15.67 1.97 23.84
N GLY A 69 14.53 2.07 23.12
CA GLY A 69 13.21 1.89 23.70
C GLY A 69 12.50 3.17 24.17
N SER A 70 13.08 4.36 23.98
CA SER A 70 12.37 5.61 24.28
C SER A 70 11.23 5.83 23.28
N VAL A 71 10.03 6.06 23.80
CA VAL A 71 8.84 6.43 23.02
C VAL A 71 8.88 7.93 22.79
N GLU A 72 9.09 8.34 21.56
CA GLU A 72 8.78 9.70 21.13
C GLU A 72 7.60 9.57 20.16
N GLN A 73 6.50 10.29 20.39
CA GLN A 73 5.43 10.42 19.40
C GLN A 73 5.70 11.67 18.57
N PRO A 74 6.44 11.58 17.45
CA PRO A 74 6.45 12.66 16.50
C PRO A 74 5.10 12.69 15.77
N ASN A 75 4.57 13.89 15.53
CA ASN A 75 3.71 14.13 14.37
C ASN A 75 4.47 13.61 13.13
N GLY A 76 3.85 12.80 12.26
CA GLY A 76 4.60 12.23 11.13
C GLY A 76 5.25 10.87 11.39
N ALA A 77 4.75 10.09 12.35
CA ALA A 77 5.32 8.78 12.66
C ALA A 77 5.43 7.88 11.41
N LEU A 78 6.62 7.30 11.22
CA LEU A 78 6.87 6.32 10.18
C LEU A 78 6.20 4.99 10.54
N ILE A 79 5.33 4.51 9.65
CA ILE A 79 4.66 3.22 9.80
C ILE A 79 5.33 2.21 8.88
N PRO A 80 5.85 1.09 9.41
CA PRO A 80 6.35 0.01 8.57
C PRO A 80 5.19 -0.74 7.95
N CYS A 81 5.24 -1.01 6.66
CA CYS A 81 4.28 -1.88 6.00
C CYS A 81 4.97 -2.74 4.94
N LEU A 82 4.28 -3.79 4.50
CA LEU A 82 4.75 -4.71 3.49
C LEU A 82 3.83 -4.64 2.28
N THR A 83 4.40 -4.55 1.08
CA THR A 83 3.62 -4.70 -0.14
C THR A 83 3.24 -6.16 -0.39
N VAL A 84 2.26 -6.39 -1.27
CA VAL A 84 1.92 -7.73 -1.76
C VAL A 84 3.14 -8.46 -2.34
N ASP A 85 4.03 -7.72 -3.01
CA ASP A 85 5.28 -8.22 -3.59
C ASP A 85 6.45 -8.30 -2.59
N ARG A 86 6.14 -8.26 -1.27
CA ARG A 86 7.11 -8.35 -0.18
C ARG A 86 8.20 -7.28 -0.21
N ARG A 87 7.84 -6.05 -0.59
CA ARG A 87 8.71 -4.88 -0.44
C ARG A 87 8.46 -4.21 0.91
N ASP A 88 9.54 -3.96 1.64
CA ASP A 88 9.50 -3.24 2.91
C ASP A 88 9.41 -1.74 2.66
N LEU A 89 8.34 -1.13 3.17
CA LEU A 89 8.09 0.29 3.07
C LEU A 89 8.05 0.94 4.46
N LEU A 90 8.46 2.19 4.52
CA LEU A 90 8.16 3.13 5.60
C LEU A 90 7.29 4.23 5.02
N VAL A 91 6.10 4.39 5.58
CA VAL A 91 5.11 5.37 5.11
C VAL A 91 4.81 6.34 6.26
N PRO A 92 5.10 7.64 6.12
CA PRO A 92 4.74 8.63 7.12
C PRO A 92 3.22 8.80 7.12
N ASN A 93 2.63 8.84 8.32
CA ASN A 93 1.19 9.09 8.50
C ASN A 93 0.27 8.16 7.69
N LEU A 94 0.64 6.88 7.52
CA LEU A 94 -0.13 5.91 6.71
C LEU A 94 -1.63 5.90 7.06
N PHE A 95 -1.97 5.92 8.34
CA PHE A 95 -3.35 5.86 8.82
C PHE A 95 -4.09 7.22 8.77
N ALA A 96 -3.41 8.30 8.41
CA ALA A 96 -4.04 9.59 8.13
C ALA A 96 -4.42 9.75 6.65
N VAL A 97 -4.08 8.79 5.79
CA VAL A 97 -4.51 8.77 4.39
C VAL A 97 -6.03 8.54 4.36
N PRO A 98 -6.84 9.42 3.71
CA PRO A 98 -8.30 9.39 3.83
C PRO A 98 -8.93 8.01 3.60
N ALA A 99 -8.61 7.35 2.49
CA ALA A 99 -9.18 6.04 2.16
C ALA A 99 -8.85 4.95 3.20
N ILE A 100 -7.69 5.03 3.86
CA ILE A 100 -7.27 4.09 4.90
C ILE A 100 -7.94 4.47 6.22
N ALA A 101 -7.96 5.76 6.57
CA ALA A 101 -8.62 6.28 7.77
C ALA A 101 -10.11 5.92 7.81
N ASP A 102 -10.82 6.12 6.69
CA ASP A 102 -12.23 5.81 6.56
C ASP A 102 -12.51 4.31 6.78
N ARG A 103 -11.64 3.44 6.24
CA ARG A 103 -11.75 1.99 6.44
C ARG A 103 -11.53 1.59 7.90
N VAL A 104 -10.51 2.18 8.55
CA VAL A 104 -10.20 1.94 9.97
C VAL A 104 -11.37 2.38 10.84
N ALA A 105 -11.91 3.58 10.62
CA ALA A 105 -13.04 4.11 11.36
C ALA A 105 -14.30 3.25 11.21
N ALA A 106 -14.58 2.73 10.01
CA ALA A 106 -15.71 1.84 9.78
C ALA A 106 -15.64 0.56 10.63
N ASP A 107 -14.46 -0.05 10.77
CA ASP A 107 -14.29 -1.25 11.61
C ASP A 107 -14.42 -0.95 13.11
N GLU A 108 -13.97 0.23 13.56
CA GLU A 108 -14.09 0.66 14.95
C GLU A 108 -15.55 0.88 15.35
N VAL A 109 -16.37 1.47 14.46
CA VAL A 109 -17.81 1.67 14.69
C VAL A 109 -18.55 0.33 14.89
N VAL A 110 -18.13 -0.72 14.20
CA VAL A 110 -18.74 -2.07 14.33
C VAL A 110 -18.24 -2.78 15.60
N GLY A 111 -17.20 -2.28 16.26
CA GLY A 111 -16.67 -2.85 17.50
C GLY A 111 -16.04 -4.22 17.32
N LEU A 112 -15.55 -4.54 16.11
CA LEU A 112 -14.99 -5.86 15.82
C LEU A 112 -13.73 -6.12 16.66
N PRO A 113 -13.62 -7.30 17.32
CA PRO A 113 -12.40 -7.71 17.97
C PRO A 113 -11.27 -7.83 16.93
N ARG A 114 -10.02 -7.71 17.37
CA ARG A 114 -8.85 -7.62 16.49
C ARG A 114 -8.79 -8.76 15.47
N GLU A 115 -9.16 -9.96 15.92
CA GLU A 115 -9.11 -11.22 15.17
C GLU A 115 -10.23 -11.32 14.14
N ALA A 116 -11.32 -10.56 14.31
CA ALA A 116 -12.46 -10.53 13.40
C ALA A 116 -12.37 -9.39 12.36
N ARG A 117 -11.34 -8.54 12.44
CA ARG A 117 -11.13 -7.46 11.47
C ARG A 117 -10.59 -8.03 10.16
N GLU A 118 -11.34 -7.84 9.09
CA GLU A 118 -10.94 -8.31 7.77
C GLU A 118 -9.70 -7.58 7.25
N ARG A 119 -8.83 -8.33 6.56
CA ARG A 119 -7.72 -7.77 5.80
C ARG A 119 -8.26 -6.96 4.62
N PHE A 120 -7.58 -5.88 4.30
CA PHE A 120 -7.84 -5.09 3.10
C PHE A 120 -6.53 -4.73 2.40
N ILE A 121 -6.65 -4.43 1.11
CA ILE A 121 -5.54 -3.98 0.28
C ILE A 121 -5.73 -2.49 0.02
N ALA A 122 -4.74 -1.69 0.41
CA ALA A 122 -4.61 -0.29 0.03
C ALA A 122 -3.73 -0.21 -1.22
N SER A 123 -4.34 0.06 -2.37
CA SER A 123 -3.64 0.36 -3.62
C SER A 123 -3.27 1.83 -3.63
N CYS A 124 -1.98 2.13 -3.51
CA CYS A 124 -1.46 3.48 -3.33
C CYS A 124 -0.50 3.86 -4.45
N ARG A 125 -0.69 5.05 -5.02
CA ARG A 125 0.37 5.74 -5.76
C ARG A 125 1.29 6.43 -4.77
N VAL A 126 2.57 6.09 -4.80
CA VAL A 126 3.56 6.61 -3.85
C VAL A 126 4.74 7.23 -4.57
N ARG A 127 5.35 8.25 -3.96
CA ARG A 127 6.65 8.78 -4.35
C ARG A 127 7.74 8.17 -3.47
N VAL A 128 8.72 7.52 -4.07
CA VAL A 128 9.88 6.98 -3.35
C VAL A 128 10.81 8.13 -2.98
N LEU A 129 11.04 8.32 -1.68
CA LEU A 129 11.93 9.37 -1.19
C LEU A 129 13.37 8.86 -1.13
N ALA A 130 13.59 7.72 -0.48
CA ALA A 130 14.91 7.13 -0.33
C ALA A 130 14.88 5.69 0.19
N ARG A 131 16.06 5.07 0.23
CA ARG A 131 16.30 3.82 0.94
C ARG A 131 16.92 4.11 2.30
N VAL A 132 16.27 3.68 3.37
CA VAL A 132 16.70 3.84 4.76
C VAL A 132 17.28 2.52 5.26
N ARG A 133 18.40 2.56 5.99
CA ARG A 133 19.07 1.39 6.57
C ARG A 133 18.95 1.41 8.09
N GLY A 134 19.15 0.25 8.73
CA GLY A 134 19.15 0.13 10.19
C GLY A 134 17.76 0.14 10.82
N VAL A 135 16.71 0.10 10.00
CA VAL A 135 15.32 0.14 10.46
C VAL A 135 15.00 -1.18 11.13
N ARG A 136 14.47 -1.13 12.35
CA ARG A 136 13.87 -2.28 13.02
C ARG A 136 12.36 -2.12 12.99
N ARG A 137 11.61 -3.22 12.84
CA ARG A 137 10.15 -3.17 12.67
C ARG A 137 9.46 -4.13 13.61
N ARG A 138 8.21 -3.82 13.92
CA ARG A 138 7.32 -4.64 14.72
C ARG A 138 5.93 -4.60 14.09
N PHE A 139 5.37 -5.78 13.85
CA PHE A 139 4.05 -5.95 13.21
C PHE A 139 2.91 -6.27 14.20
N ALA A 140 3.18 -6.28 15.50
CA ALA A 140 2.17 -6.48 16.54
C ALA A 140 2.50 -5.66 17.79
N ALA A 141 1.48 -5.09 18.44
CA ALA A 141 1.66 -4.40 19.72
C ALA A 141 2.30 -5.36 20.74
N GLY A 142 3.38 -4.94 21.40
CA GLY A 142 4.12 -5.77 22.36
C GLY A 142 4.99 -6.88 21.74
N GLY A 143 4.97 -7.08 20.43
CA GLY A 143 5.87 -8.02 19.74
C GLY A 143 7.33 -7.56 19.76
N GLU A 144 8.22 -8.46 19.35
CA GLU A 144 9.64 -8.16 19.21
C GLU A 144 9.93 -7.30 17.97
N PHE A 145 11.00 -6.51 18.07
CA PHE A 145 11.55 -5.83 16.90
C PHE A 145 12.40 -6.80 16.09
N GLU A 146 12.13 -6.86 14.79
CA GLU A 146 12.95 -7.59 13.82
C GLU A 146 14.41 -7.09 13.83
N PRO A 147 15.36 -7.93 13.36
CA PRO A 147 16.72 -7.49 13.10
C PRO A 147 16.75 -6.25 12.19
N PRO A 148 17.76 -5.36 12.35
CA PRO A 148 17.90 -4.18 11.50
C PRO A 148 17.94 -4.53 10.02
N MET A 149 17.19 -3.79 9.21
CA MET A 149 17.08 -4.01 7.76
C MET A 149 17.03 -2.72 6.97
N SER A 150 16.94 -2.86 5.65
CA SER A 150 16.72 -1.73 4.74
C SER A 150 15.26 -1.66 4.34
N SER A 151 14.68 -0.45 4.33
CA SER A 151 13.30 -0.21 3.92
C SER A 151 13.23 1.01 2.98
N TRP A 152 12.24 1.04 2.10
CA TRP A 152 11.98 2.19 1.24
C TRP A 152 11.10 3.20 1.96
N LEU A 153 11.61 4.41 2.17
CA LEU A 153 10.78 5.53 2.61
C LEU A 153 10.00 6.06 1.41
N VAL A 154 8.68 6.07 1.53
CA VAL A 154 7.78 6.53 0.47
C VAL A 154 6.76 7.51 1.03
N SER A 155 6.33 8.48 0.22
CA SER A 155 5.25 9.42 0.54
C SER A 155 3.99 9.05 -0.24
N PRO A 156 2.84 8.84 0.41
CA PRO A 156 1.60 8.50 -0.27
C PRO A 156 1.05 9.72 -1.02
N MET A 157 0.69 9.55 -2.29
CA MET A 157 0.09 10.60 -3.12
C MET A 157 -1.43 10.42 -3.25
N ALA A 158 -1.87 9.18 -3.49
CA ALA A 158 -3.28 8.81 -3.59
C ALA A 158 -3.43 7.33 -3.24
N CYS A 159 -4.52 6.96 -2.57
CA CYS A 159 -4.80 5.56 -2.24
C CYS A 159 -6.28 5.23 -2.42
N THR A 160 -6.56 3.98 -2.76
CA THR A 160 -7.90 3.37 -2.75
C THR A 160 -7.85 2.07 -1.96
N VAL A 161 -8.94 1.71 -1.28
CA VAL A 161 -9.02 0.49 -0.47
C VAL A 161 -10.00 -0.51 -1.07
N ARG A 162 -9.65 -1.80 -1.03
CA ARG A 162 -10.51 -2.92 -1.44
C ARG A 162 -10.37 -4.10 -0.46
N PRO A 163 -11.39 -4.97 -0.30
CA PRO A 163 -11.26 -6.18 0.51
C PRO A 163 -10.13 -7.10 0.01
N ASP A 164 -9.40 -7.74 0.92
CA ASP A 164 -8.45 -8.81 0.56
C ASP A 164 -9.23 -10.13 0.46
N ARG A 165 -9.47 -10.62 -0.76
CA ARG A 165 -10.29 -11.83 -1.03
C ARG A 165 -9.47 -13.12 -1.15
N ARG A 166 -8.28 -13.14 -0.53
CA ARG A 166 -7.37 -14.29 -0.59
C ARG A 166 -7.67 -15.33 0.49
#